data_AF-A0A7D9E195-F1
#
_entry.id   AF-A0A7D9E195-F1
#
_cell.length_a   1.000
_cell.length_b   1.000
_cell.length_c   1.000
_cell.angle_alpha   90.00
_cell.angle_beta   90.00
_cell.angle_gamma   90.00
#
_symmetry.space_group_name_H-M   'P 1'
#
loop_
_entity.id
_entity.type
_entity.pdbx_description
1 polymer ?
#
loop_
_entity_poly.entity_id
_entity_poly.type
_entity_poly.pdbx_seq_one_letter_code
_entity_poly.pdbx_strand_id
1 'polypeptide(L)'
;MLKKSDVDHLPLEDEDENNDDELCDENTESCISSKKSIKKRTQARIIRSVWFNKETQPEKHYRELIMLFTPWRNEQTDLMRNYSFQEHYIARYDEINEQMRQYAVCSEDLNEIQHHLQESDDDLYDTIAPVTQDTER
;
A
#
# COMPACT_ATOMS: atom_id res chain seq x y z
N MET A 1 -32.52 16.03 -8.20
CA MET A 1 -31.63 14.94 -7.73
C MET A 1 -30.53 14.76 -8.76
N LEU A 2 -29.32 15.25 -8.49
CA LEU A 2 -28.18 15.07 -9.40
C LEU A 2 -27.65 13.64 -9.24
N LYS A 3 -27.65 12.86 -10.31
CA LYS A 3 -26.91 11.59 -10.37
C LYS A 3 -25.43 11.95 -10.51
N LYS A 4 -24.62 11.67 -9.49
CA LYS A 4 -23.17 11.65 -9.62
C LYS A 4 -22.83 10.51 -10.57
N SER A 5 -22.28 10.83 -11.74
CA SER A 5 -21.67 9.85 -12.62
C SER A 5 -20.39 9.37 -11.95
N ASP A 6 -20.31 8.08 -11.65
CA ASP A 6 -19.12 7.40 -11.18
C ASP A 6 -18.13 7.32 -12.36
N VAL A 7 -17.15 8.21 -12.38
CA VAL A 7 -16.20 8.38 -13.51
C VAL A 7 -14.96 7.52 -13.32
N ASP A 8 -14.63 7.14 -12.08
CA ASP A 8 -13.37 6.50 -11.75
C ASP A 8 -13.52 5.07 -11.19
N HIS A 9 -14.74 4.57 -10.97
CA HIS A 9 -15.00 3.25 -10.36
C HIS A 9 -14.28 3.08 -9.02
N LEU A 10 -13.90 4.18 -8.38
CA LEU A 10 -13.29 4.16 -7.06
C LEU A 10 -14.40 4.07 -6.02
N PRO A 11 -14.18 3.35 -4.92
CA PRO A 11 -15.13 3.35 -3.82
C PRO A 11 -15.34 4.80 -3.37
N LEU A 12 -16.59 5.27 -3.49
CA LEU A 12 -16.99 6.58 -3.00
C LEU A 12 -16.68 6.67 -1.51
N GLU A 13 -16.11 7.79 -1.08
CA GLU A 13 -16.03 8.13 0.34
C GLU A 13 -17.44 8.48 0.83
N ASP A 14 -18.27 7.46 1.01
CA ASP A 14 -19.51 7.58 1.75
C ASP A 14 -19.15 7.64 3.24
N GLU A 15 -19.71 8.60 3.97
CA GLU A 15 -19.66 8.65 5.43
C GLU A 15 -20.53 7.52 6.01
N ASP A 16 -20.08 6.28 5.80
CA ASP A 16 -20.75 5.09 6.32
C ASP A 16 -20.32 4.93 7.78
N GLU A 17 -21.14 5.41 8.71
CA GLU A 17 -21.02 5.24 10.17
C GLU A 17 -20.99 3.75 10.59
N ASN A 18 -21.19 2.82 9.67
CA ASN A 18 -21.17 1.40 9.93
C ASN A 18 -19.75 0.84 9.81
N ASN A 19 -18.94 1.13 10.82
CA ASN A 19 -17.59 0.58 10.96
C ASN A 19 -17.65 -0.94 11.19
N ASP A 20 -17.59 -1.74 10.12
CA ASP A 20 -17.42 -3.21 10.18
C ASP A 20 -16.02 -3.61 10.72
N ASP A 21 -15.19 -2.63 11.11
CA ASP A 21 -13.94 -2.84 11.85
C ASP A 21 -14.15 -2.73 13.37
N GLU A 22 -15.28 -3.20 13.91
CA GLU A 22 -15.42 -3.46 15.34
C GLU A 22 -14.46 -4.61 15.71
N LEU A 23 -13.18 -4.26 15.86
CA LEU A 23 -12.16 -5.11 16.45
C LEU A 23 -12.67 -5.49 17.83
N CYS A 24 -12.86 -6.79 18.06
CA CYS A 24 -13.10 -7.28 19.41
C CYS A 24 -11.91 -6.83 20.26
N ASP A 25 -12.19 -5.92 21.19
CA ASP A 25 -11.23 -5.28 22.08
C ASP A 25 -10.27 -6.33 22.66
N GLU A 26 -8.98 -6.08 22.49
CA GLU A 26 -7.88 -6.98 22.83
C GLU A 26 -7.70 -7.00 24.34
N ASN A 27 -8.59 -7.70 25.04
CA ASN A 27 -8.34 -8.05 26.44
C ASN A 27 -9.01 -9.33 26.90
N THR A 28 -9.33 -10.25 25.98
CA THR A 28 -9.88 -11.54 26.40
C THR A 28 -9.28 -12.70 25.62
N GLU A 29 -8.61 -13.57 26.36
CA GLU A 29 -8.34 -14.98 26.04
C GLU A 29 -9.62 -15.79 25.66
N SER A 30 -10.77 -15.12 25.51
CA SER A 30 -12.10 -15.67 25.25
C SER A 30 -12.43 -15.86 23.77
N CYS A 31 -11.73 -15.19 22.84
CA CYS A 31 -12.07 -15.31 21.41
C CYS A 31 -11.69 -16.65 20.76
N ILE A 32 -10.89 -17.49 21.43
CA ILE A 32 -10.60 -18.86 20.96
C ILE A 32 -11.68 -19.85 21.42
N SER A 33 -12.36 -19.56 22.56
CA SER A 33 -13.38 -20.44 23.14
C SER A 33 -14.74 -20.29 22.44
N SER A 34 -15.05 -19.10 21.96
CA SER A 34 -16.27 -18.84 21.20
C SER A 34 -15.95 -18.94 19.71
N LYS A 35 -16.59 -19.87 19.00
CA LYS A 35 -16.64 -19.93 17.52
C LYS A 35 -17.28 -18.65 16.95
N LYS A 36 -16.70 -17.47 17.17
CA LYS A 36 -17.06 -16.26 16.44
C LYS A 36 -16.58 -16.49 15.02
N SER A 37 -17.52 -16.85 14.15
CA SER A 37 -17.28 -17.02 12.73
C SER A 37 -16.69 -15.73 12.19
N ILE A 38 -15.49 -15.80 11.60
CA ILE A 38 -14.92 -14.70 10.84
C ILE A 38 -15.94 -14.34 9.75
N LYS A 39 -16.53 -13.15 9.84
CA LYS A 39 -17.47 -12.66 8.83
C LYS A 39 -16.66 -12.18 7.63
N LYS A 40 -17.11 -12.55 6.42
CA LYS A 40 -16.56 -12.00 5.19
C LYS A 40 -17.08 -10.57 5.04
N ARG A 41 -16.19 -9.65 4.63
CA ARG A 41 -16.58 -8.28 4.30
C ARG A 41 -17.60 -8.27 3.16
N THR A 42 -18.59 -7.39 3.27
CA THR A 42 -19.60 -7.16 2.24
C THR A 42 -19.09 -6.26 1.12
N GLN A 43 -18.19 -5.32 1.45
CA GLN A 43 -17.57 -4.40 0.52
C GLN A 43 -16.08 -4.69 0.36
N ALA A 44 -15.58 -4.58 -0.86
CA ALA A 44 -14.15 -4.64 -1.14
C ALA A 44 -13.46 -3.38 -0.60
N ARG A 45 -12.26 -3.55 -0.04
CA ARG A 45 -11.40 -2.45 0.40
C ARG A 45 -10.04 -2.60 -0.24
N ILE A 46 -9.44 -1.48 -0.62
CA ILE A 46 -8.10 -1.42 -1.22
C ILE A 46 -7.08 -1.24 -0.09
N ILE A 47 -5.98 -1.98 -0.15
CA ILE A 47 -4.83 -1.76 0.73
C ILE A 47 -4.00 -0.63 0.12
N ARG A 48 -3.70 0.40 0.92
CA ARG A 48 -2.81 1.49 0.52
C ARG A 48 -1.41 1.20 1.07
N SER A 49 -0.41 1.18 0.19
CA SER A 49 1.00 0.99 0.53
C SER A 49 1.79 2.29 0.27
N VAL A 50 2.89 2.47 1.00
CA VAL A 50 3.74 3.67 0.91
C VAL A 50 4.76 3.53 -0.21
N TRP A 51 5.21 2.30 -0.50
CA TRP A 51 6.28 2.01 -1.44
C TRP A 51 7.59 2.71 -1.05
N PHE A 52 8.15 2.33 0.11
CA PHE A 52 9.40 2.92 0.58
C PHE A 52 10.53 2.76 -0.44
N ASN A 53 11.34 3.81 -0.59
CA ASN A 53 12.50 3.79 -1.47
C ASN A 53 13.59 2.85 -0.92
N LYS A 54 14.07 1.95 -1.78
CA LYS A 54 15.04 0.90 -1.45
C LYS A 54 16.41 1.42 -1.02
N GLU A 55 16.84 2.58 -1.51
CA GLU A 55 18.16 3.14 -1.23
C GLU A 55 18.17 3.94 0.07
N THR A 56 17.14 4.76 0.29
CA THR A 56 17.04 5.61 1.48
C THR A 56 16.53 4.85 2.70
N GLN A 57 15.60 3.90 2.52
CA GLN A 57 14.95 3.16 3.61
C GLN A 57 14.83 1.66 3.28
N PRO A 58 15.97 0.95 3.11
CA PRO A 58 15.99 -0.45 2.67
C PRO A 58 15.21 -1.38 3.60
N GLU A 59 15.35 -1.19 4.92
CA GLU A 59 14.69 -2.05 5.91
C GLU A 59 13.16 -1.97 5.80
N LYS A 60 12.62 -0.76 5.69
CA LYS A 60 11.17 -0.54 5.55
C LYS A 60 10.65 -1.05 4.22
N HIS A 61 11.41 -0.86 3.15
CA HIS A 61 11.08 -1.36 1.82
C HIS A 61 10.87 -2.88 1.82
N TYR A 62 11.86 -3.65 2.30
CA TYR A 62 11.74 -5.11 2.30
C TYR A 62 10.68 -5.62 3.29
N ARG A 63 10.55 -4.97 4.45
CA ARG A 63 9.50 -5.28 5.43
C ARG A 63 8.10 -5.14 4.81
N GLU A 64 7.84 -4.03 4.13
CA GLU A 64 6.56 -3.77 3.45
C GLU A 64 6.24 -4.84 2.40
N LEU A 65 7.21 -5.18 1.54
CA LEU A 65 7.00 -6.19 0.49
C LEU A 65 6.64 -7.57 1.07
N ILE A 66 7.33 -7.99 2.14
CA ILE A 66 7.02 -9.26 2.80
C ILE A 66 5.60 -9.20 3.41
N MET A 67 5.24 -8.10 4.07
CA MET A 67 3.92 -7.94 4.71
C MET A 67 2.75 -7.94 3.71
N LEU A 68 2.96 -7.38 2.52
CA LEU A 68 1.92 -7.28 1.50
C LEU A 68 1.70 -8.59 0.74
N PHE A 69 2.79 -9.31 0.43
CA PHE A 69 2.76 -10.40 -0.54
C PHE A 69 2.99 -11.79 0.06
N THR A 70 3.16 -11.90 1.38
CA THR A 70 3.26 -13.20 2.06
C THR A 70 2.28 -13.29 3.23
N PRO A 71 1.77 -14.49 3.55
CA PRO A 71 0.92 -14.67 4.72
C PRO A 71 1.73 -14.58 6.02
N TRP A 72 1.29 -13.76 6.96
CA TRP A 72 1.90 -13.61 8.28
C TRP A 72 0.84 -13.45 9.38
N ARG A 73 1.21 -13.79 10.62
CA ARG A 73 0.36 -13.62 11.81
C ARG A 73 1.08 -12.86 12.92
N ASN A 74 2.39 -13.04 13.03
CA ASN A 74 3.22 -12.37 14.01
C ASN A 74 4.50 -11.86 13.35
N GLU A 75 4.74 -10.56 13.45
CA GLU A 75 5.88 -9.91 12.82
C GLU A 75 7.22 -10.49 13.30
N GLN A 76 7.38 -10.69 14.61
CA GLN A 76 8.64 -11.14 15.18
C GLN A 76 9.00 -12.56 14.74
N THR A 77 8.03 -13.47 14.67
CA THR A 77 8.29 -14.88 14.34
C THR A 77 8.24 -15.18 12.86
N ASP A 78 7.31 -14.57 12.13
CA ASP A 78 7.05 -14.91 10.73
C ASP A 78 7.88 -14.06 9.77
N LEU A 79 8.23 -12.82 10.15
CA LEU A 79 9.04 -11.92 9.32
C LEU A 79 10.48 -11.80 9.81
N MET A 80 10.71 -11.72 11.13
CA MET A 80 11.99 -11.34 11.75
C MET A 80 12.74 -12.49 12.41
N ARG A 81 12.41 -13.74 12.06
CA ARG A 81 12.84 -14.94 12.81
C ARG A 81 14.29 -14.92 13.29
N ASN A 82 15.25 -14.88 12.34
CA ASN A 82 16.71 -14.87 12.57
C ASN A 82 17.46 -14.16 11.42
N TYR A 83 16.75 -13.58 10.47
CA TYR A 83 17.29 -13.03 9.23
C TYR A 83 16.92 -11.55 9.15
N SER A 84 17.72 -10.78 8.43
CA SER A 84 17.29 -9.45 8.00
C SER A 84 16.08 -9.55 7.07
N PHE A 85 15.25 -8.50 7.02
CA PHE A 85 14.12 -8.45 6.08
C PHE A 85 14.57 -8.65 4.63
N GLN A 86 15.75 -8.14 4.27
CA GLN A 86 16.30 -8.32 2.93
C GLN A 86 16.59 -9.79 2.60
N GLU A 87 17.25 -10.53 3.50
CA GLU A 87 17.53 -11.96 3.31
C GLU A 87 16.23 -12.77 3.23
N HIS A 88 15.26 -12.44 4.07
CA HIS A 88 13.95 -13.09 4.07
C HIS A 88 13.18 -12.84 2.77
N TYR A 89 13.27 -11.61 2.24
CA TYR A 89 12.72 -11.25 0.94
C TYR A 89 13.41 -12.03 -0.19
N ILE A 90 14.75 -12.06 -0.22
CA ILE A 90 15.51 -12.78 -1.24
C ILE A 90 15.13 -14.27 -1.25
N ALA A 91 14.99 -14.89 -0.08
CA ALA A 91 14.60 -16.29 0.04
C ALA A 91 13.18 -16.60 -0.51
N ARG A 92 12.30 -15.60 -0.59
CA ARG A 92 10.93 -15.70 -1.10
C ARG A 92 10.69 -14.85 -2.34
N TYR A 93 11.76 -14.43 -3.02
CA TYR A 93 11.67 -13.47 -4.11
C TYR A 93 10.67 -13.94 -5.19
N ASP A 94 10.76 -15.20 -5.61
CA ASP A 94 9.90 -15.77 -6.65
C ASP A 94 8.42 -15.80 -6.23
N GLU A 95 8.14 -16.18 -4.97
CA GLU A 95 6.77 -16.22 -4.42
C GLU A 95 6.17 -14.81 -4.36
N ILE A 96 6.94 -13.86 -3.82
CA ILE A 96 6.53 -12.46 -3.71
C ILE A 96 6.30 -11.86 -5.08
N ASN A 97 7.18 -12.13 -6.05
CA ASN A 97 7.06 -11.58 -7.40
C ASN A 97 5.83 -12.15 -8.14
N GLU A 98 5.52 -13.42 -7.94
CA GLU A 98 4.29 -14.01 -8.51
C GLU A 98 3.02 -13.40 -7.90
N GLN A 99 2.98 -13.19 -6.58
CA GLN A 99 1.88 -12.49 -5.92
C GLN A 99 1.78 -11.03 -6.37
N MET A 100 2.91 -10.33 -6.46
CA MET A 100 2.97 -8.94 -6.90
C MET A 100 2.40 -8.78 -8.31
N ARG A 101 2.72 -9.69 -9.24
CA ARG A 101 2.12 -9.69 -10.59
C ARG A 101 0.59 -9.85 -10.61
N GLN A 102 0.00 -10.45 -9.60
CA GLN A 102 -1.47 -10.63 -9.52
C GLN A 102 -2.19 -9.37 -9.05
N TYR A 103 -1.55 -8.58 -8.16
CA TYR A 103 -2.21 -7.47 -7.47
C TYR A 103 -1.63 -6.09 -7.82
N ALA A 104 -0.39 -6.02 -8.31
CA ALA A 104 0.35 -4.80 -8.63
C ALA A 104 0.76 -4.79 -10.12
N VAL A 105 -0.24 -4.81 -11.00
CA VAL A 105 -0.06 -4.94 -12.47
C VAL A 105 0.78 -3.80 -13.09
N CYS A 106 0.88 -2.64 -12.42
CA CYS A 106 1.66 -1.48 -12.87
C CYS A 106 2.84 -1.15 -11.94
N SER A 107 3.45 -2.14 -11.28
CA SER A 107 4.57 -1.89 -10.35
C SER A 107 5.82 -1.31 -11.02
N GLU A 108 6.16 -1.78 -12.22
CA GLU A 108 7.34 -1.32 -12.97
C GLU A 108 7.23 0.17 -13.33
N ASP A 109 6.04 0.61 -13.74
CA ASP A 109 5.78 2.00 -14.12
C ASP A 109 6.03 2.96 -12.95
N LEU A 110 5.69 2.56 -11.71
CA LEU A 110 5.88 3.40 -10.54
C LEU A 110 7.36 3.69 -10.25
N ASN A 111 8.23 2.70 -10.45
CA ASN A 111 9.66 2.85 -10.20
C ASN A 111 10.32 3.72 -11.28
N GLU A 112 9.90 3.59 -12.54
CA GLU A 112 10.35 4.45 -13.65
C GLU A 112 9.88 5.91 -13.47
N ILE A 113 8.61 6.10 -13.10
CA ILE A 113 8.05 7.42 -12.78
C ILE A 113 8.82 8.08 -11.64
N GLN A 114 9.11 7.33 -10.57
CA GLN A 114 9.88 7.85 -9.44
C GLN A 114 11.31 8.25 -9.84
N HIS A 115 11.97 7.44 -10.66
CA HIS A 115 13.31 7.77 -11.17
C HIS A 115 13.29 9.04 -12.02
N HIS A 116 12.34 9.16 -12.95
CA HIS A 116 12.18 10.33 -13.79
C HIS A 116 11.89 11.60 -12.98
N LEU A 117 11.11 11.51 -11.90
CA LEU A 117 10.85 12.64 -11.00
C LEU A 117 12.09 13.07 -10.22
N GLN A 118 13.00 12.14 -9.94
CA GLN A 118 14.24 12.44 -9.22
C GLN A 118 15.35 13.00 -10.14
N GLU A 119 15.29 12.69 -11.44
CA GLU A 119 16.21 13.22 -12.46
C GLU A 119 15.74 14.52 -13.12
N SER A 120 14.45 14.85 -13.03
CA SER A 120 13.93 16.09 -13.63
C SER A 120 14.47 17.31 -12.89
N ASP A 121 15.24 18.15 -13.61
CA ASP A 121 15.68 19.46 -13.12
C ASP A 121 14.47 20.34 -12.78
N ASP A 122 14.48 20.92 -11.58
CA ASP A 122 13.42 21.82 -11.10
C ASP A 122 13.24 23.05 -12.02
N ASP A 123 14.27 23.42 -12.79
CA ASP A 123 14.23 24.52 -13.75
C ASP A 123 13.34 24.24 -14.98
N LEU A 124 12.93 22.99 -15.21
CA LEU A 124 12.02 22.63 -16.31
C LEU A 124 10.57 23.04 -16.00
N TYR A 125 10.19 23.18 -14.73
CA TYR A 125 8.82 23.54 -14.35
C TYR A 125 8.42 24.93 -14.84
N ASP A 126 9.38 25.86 -14.94
CA ASP A 126 9.18 27.22 -15.46
C ASP A 126 8.87 27.25 -16.96
N THR A 127 9.19 26.18 -17.69
CA THR A 127 8.91 26.08 -19.15
C THR A 127 7.58 25.43 -19.49
N ILE A 128 6.88 24.84 -18.51
CA ILE A 128 5.61 24.12 -18.74
C ILE A 128 4.46 25.12 -18.99
N ALA A 129 4.54 26.30 -18.39
CA ALA A 129 3.54 27.36 -18.56
C ALA A 129 4.20 28.76 -18.61
N PRO A 130 4.95 29.06 -19.68
CA PRO A 130 5.72 30.31 -19.77
C PRO A 130 4.85 31.56 -19.86
N VAL A 131 3.54 31.40 -20.12
CA VAL A 131 2.57 32.49 -20.31
C VAL A 131 1.78 32.83 -19.04
N THR A 132 1.97 32.08 -17.94
CA THR A 132 1.26 32.31 -16.65
C THR A 132 2.10 33.06 -15.62
N GLN A 133 3.21 33.70 -16.03
CA GLN A 133 4.01 34.52 -15.11
C GLN A 133 3.31 35.86 -14.84
N ASP A 134 2.70 35.97 -13.65
CA ASP A 134 2.15 37.23 -13.15
C ASP A 134 3.28 38.12 -12.64
N THR A 135 3.38 39.33 -13.19
CA THR A 135 4.29 40.36 -12.66
C THR A 135 3.56 41.14 -11.58
N GLU A 136 4.00 41.01 -10.34
CA GLU A 136 3.52 41.84 -9.23
C GLU A 136 3.91 43.31 -9.50
N ARG A 137 2.96 44.23 -9.31
CA ARG A 137 3.06 45.63 -9.73
C ARG A 137 3.03 46.58 -8.56
#